data_AF-A0A7J8MDY6-F1
#
_entry.id   AF-A0A7J8MDY6-F1
#
_cell.length_a   1.000
_cell.length_b   1.000
_cell.length_c   1.000
_cell.angle_alpha   90.00
_cell.angle_beta   90.00
_cell.angle_gamma   90.00
#
_symmetry.space_group_name_H-M   'P 1'
#
loop_
_entity.id
_entity.type
_entity.pdbx_description
1 polymer ?
#
loop_
_entity_poly.entity_id
_entity_poly.type
_entity_poly.pdbx_seq_one_letter_code
_entity_poly.pdbx_strand_id
1 'polypeptide(L)'
;MSIHTAYVKAIRSAQHFIYIENQYFIGSSFNWNTNKDLGANNLIPMEIALKIANKIKANERFAAYIIVPMWPEGVPTGSATQRILFWQNKTMQMMYETIYGALVEAGLENAFAPQDFLNFFCLGNREVDEFQTPGIANQNNTTATTPQSLSRKNRRFMIYVHSKGMIVDDEYLIIGSANINQRSMEGTRDTEIAMGAYQPLHTWAKQRSAPHGQIYGYRMSLWAEHLGVIEECFTQPESLECVRRVKHMAEMNWKQFAADEITEMKAHLLKYPVEVDRKGKVRPLSGCETFPDCGGHIVGSFLGIQENLTI
;
A
#
# COMPACT_ATOMS: atom_id res chain seq x y z
N MET A 1 5.77 22.57 5.34
CA MET A 1 4.30 22.52 5.07
C MET A 1 3.58 21.81 6.23
N SER A 2 2.37 22.27 6.61
CA SER A 2 1.61 21.75 7.77
C SER A 2 1.10 20.31 7.60
N ILE A 3 0.65 19.90 6.40
CA ILE A 3 0.16 18.52 6.16
C ILE A 3 1.28 17.50 6.40
N HIS A 4 2.47 17.72 5.84
CA HIS A 4 3.65 16.89 6.10
C HIS A 4 3.97 16.84 7.60
N THR A 5 3.94 17.98 8.29
CA THR A 5 4.17 18.03 9.74
C THR A 5 3.13 17.23 10.52
N ALA A 6 1.86 17.26 10.11
CA ALA A 6 0.78 16.50 10.74
C ALA A 6 0.98 15.00 10.56
N TYR A 7 1.33 14.54 9.34
CA TYR A 7 1.70 13.14 9.09
C TYR A 7 2.86 12.69 9.97
N VAL A 8 3.97 13.45 9.99
CA VAL A 8 5.16 13.11 10.80
C VAL A 8 4.80 13.03 12.29
N LYS A 9 4.04 13.99 12.82
CA LYS A 9 3.61 13.96 14.23
C LYS A 9 2.74 12.75 14.53
N ALA A 10 1.75 12.44 13.68
CA ALA A 10 0.88 11.30 13.85
C ALA A 10 1.66 9.97 13.83
N ILE A 11 2.59 9.80 12.89
CA ILE A 11 3.46 8.61 12.80
C ILE A 11 4.33 8.49 14.06
N ARG A 12 4.95 9.59 14.51
CA ARG A 12 5.79 9.58 15.71
C ARG A 12 5.00 9.26 16.98
N SER A 13 3.75 9.69 17.07
CA SER A 13 2.86 9.40 18.19
C SER A 13 2.30 7.97 18.19
N ALA A 14 2.27 7.30 17.04
CA ALA A 14 1.71 5.96 16.89
C ALA A 14 2.34 4.94 17.86
N GLN A 15 1.50 4.13 18.50
CA GLN A 15 1.86 3.14 19.51
C GLN A 15 1.60 1.71 19.07
N HIS A 16 0.55 1.46 18.30
CA HIS A 16 0.06 0.12 17.97
C HIS A 16 0.12 -0.14 16.47
N PHE A 17 -0.53 0.66 15.64
CA PHE A 17 -0.51 0.47 14.21
C PHE A 17 -0.78 1.73 13.39
N ILE A 18 -0.41 1.66 12.11
CA ILE A 18 -0.75 2.65 11.09
C ILE A 18 -1.42 1.94 9.92
N TYR A 19 -2.52 2.52 9.43
CA TYR A 19 -3.21 2.09 8.21
C TYR A 19 -3.27 3.27 7.24
N ILE A 20 -2.76 3.09 6.02
CA ILE A 20 -2.68 4.14 4.99
C ILE A 20 -3.33 3.64 3.72
N GLU A 21 -4.19 4.47 3.13
CA GLU A 21 -4.58 4.35 1.72
C GLU A 21 -4.13 5.60 0.98
N ASN A 22 -3.25 5.43 -0.01
CA ASN A 22 -2.72 6.57 -0.75
C ASN A 22 -2.48 6.25 -2.23
N GLN A 23 -2.79 7.19 -3.11
CA GLN A 23 -2.54 7.06 -4.56
C GLN A 23 -1.04 6.93 -4.89
N TYR A 24 -0.18 7.58 -4.12
CA TYR A 24 1.27 7.48 -4.28
C TYR A 24 1.93 7.17 -2.94
N PHE A 25 3.03 6.42 -2.99
CA PHE A 25 3.86 6.17 -1.81
C PHE A 25 5.34 6.26 -2.18
N ILE A 26 5.86 7.49 -2.22
CA ILE A 26 7.21 7.84 -2.64
C ILE A 26 7.79 8.87 -1.68
N GLY A 27 9.02 8.65 -1.23
CA GLY A 27 9.70 9.66 -0.43
C GLY A 27 10.94 9.18 0.27
N SER A 28 11.51 10.11 1.01
CA SER A 28 12.74 9.95 1.77
C SER A 28 13.91 9.51 0.87
N SER A 29 14.05 10.13 -0.31
CA SER A 29 15.06 9.75 -1.30
C SER A 29 16.48 9.82 -0.76
N PHE A 30 16.76 10.73 0.18
CA PHE A 30 18.06 10.85 0.85
C PHE A 30 18.56 9.54 1.48
N ASN A 31 17.67 8.57 1.76
CA ASN A 31 18.04 7.26 2.31
C ASN A 31 17.85 6.09 1.33
N TRP A 32 17.58 6.36 0.04
CA TRP A 32 17.58 5.30 -0.97
C TRP A 32 19.00 4.82 -1.26
N ASN A 33 19.15 3.59 -1.73
CA ASN A 33 20.48 3.04 -2.07
C ASN A 33 21.17 3.76 -3.25
N THR A 34 20.40 4.38 -4.15
CA THR A 34 20.86 5.22 -5.25
C THR A 34 19.89 6.39 -5.44
N ASN A 35 20.27 7.41 -6.22
CA ASN A 35 19.42 8.58 -6.52
C ASN A 35 19.01 9.37 -5.27
N LYS A 36 19.94 9.51 -4.32
CA LYS A 36 19.68 10.20 -3.03
C LYS A 36 19.34 11.67 -3.21
N ASP A 37 19.98 12.30 -4.19
CA ASP A 37 19.88 13.74 -4.46
C ASP A 37 18.65 14.11 -5.31
N LEU A 38 17.74 13.17 -5.58
CA LEU A 38 16.54 13.38 -6.37
C LEU A 38 15.59 14.45 -5.77
N GLY A 39 15.68 14.69 -4.46
CA GLY A 39 14.91 15.74 -3.80
C GLY A 39 13.49 15.33 -3.38
N ALA A 40 13.15 14.03 -3.37
CA ALA A 40 11.93 13.53 -2.75
C ALA A 40 12.10 13.41 -1.23
N ASN A 41 12.33 14.55 -0.58
CA ASN A 41 12.78 14.66 0.81
C ASN A 41 11.67 14.61 1.86
N ASN A 42 10.41 14.37 1.47
CA ASN A 42 9.35 14.12 2.43
C ASN A 42 9.72 12.93 3.35
N LEU A 43 9.32 13.01 4.63
CA LEU A 43 9.86 12.15 5.69
C LEU A 43 8.97 10.92 5.94
N ILE A 44 7.80 10.85 5.30
CA ILE A 44 6.73 9.94 5.70
C ILE A 44 7.18 8.47 5.63
N PRO A 45 7.78 7.99 4.51
CA PRO A 45 8.28 6.62 4.46
C PRO A 45 9.34 6.31 5.51
N MET A 46 10.30 7.22 5.72
CA MET A 46 11.35 7.02 6.72
C MET A 46 10.82 7.02 8.15
N GLU A 47 9.90 7.92 8.49
CA GLU A 47 9.29 7.97 9.83
C GLU A 47 8.53 6.68 10.15
N ILE A 48 7.83 6.09 9.17
CA ILE A 48 7.17 4.78 9.34
C ILE A 48 8.20 3.67 9.58
N ALA A 49 9.26 3.61 8.75
CA ALA A 49 10.31 2.61 8.89
C ALA A 49 11.04 2.72 10.24
N LEU A 50 11.36 3.93 10.67
CA LEU A 50 12.00 4.19 11.96
C LEU A 50 11.05 3.92 13.14
N LYS A 51 9.75 4.24 13.01
CA LYS A 51 8.76 3.87 14.03
C LYS A 51 8.74 2.36 14.25
N ILE A 52 8.67 1.57 13.17
CA ILE A 52 8.74 0.10 13.25
C ILE A 52 10.07 -0.35 13.85
N ALA A 53 11.19 0.16 13.36
CA ALA A 53 12.52 -0.18 13.85
C ALA A 53 12.67 0.07 15.36
N ASN A 54 12.15 1.21 15.84
CA ASN A 54 12.18 1.55 17.26
C ASN A 54 11.30 0.62 18.09
N LYS A 55 10.11 0.25 17.59
CA LYS A 55 9.22 -0.72 18.26
C LYS A 55 9.85 -2.11 18.34
N ILE A 56 10.52 -2.56 17.27
CA ILE A 56 11.31 -3.81 17.27
C ILE A 56 12.40 -3.77 18.33
N LYS A 57 13.19 -2.70 18.39
CA LYS A 57 14.28 -2.54 19.38
C LYS A 57 13.75 -2.47 20.82
N ALA A 58 12.55 -1.96 21.02
CA ALA A 58 11.86 -1.94 22.31
C ALA A 58 11.16 -3.28 22.64
N ASN A 59 11.21 -4.27 21.74
CA ASN A 59 10.45 -5.52 21.83
C ASN A 59 8.93 -5.29 21.99
N GLU A 60 8.41 -4.26 21.34
CA GLU A 60 7.00 -3.90 21.31
C GLU A 60 6.40 -4.27 19.95
N ARG A 61 5.15 -4.77 19.96
CA ARG A 61 4.42 -5.04 18.71
C ARG A 61 4.01 -3.74 18.04
N PHE A 62 4.12 -3.73 16.71
CA PHE A 62 3.64 -2.65 15.87
C PHE A 62 3.36 -3.18 14.46
N ALA A 63 2.40 -2.57 13.75
CA ALA A 63 2.13 -2.91 12.36
C ALA A 63 1.85 -1.68 11.49
N ALA A 64 2.24 -1.74 10.22
CA ALA A 64 1.89 -0.77 9.20
C ALA A 64 1.31 -1.47 7.98
N TYR A 65 0.13 -1.00 7.57
CA TYR A 65 -0.62 -1.47 6.42
C TYR A 65 -0.69 -0.33 5.40
N ILE A 66 -0.16 -0.54 4.20
CA ILE A 66 -0.11 0.48 3.15
C ILE A 66 -0.85 -0.05 1.93
N ILE A 67 -1.92 0.62 1.53
CA ILE A 67 -2.69 0.31 0.33
C ILE A 67 -2.43 1.39 -0.70
N VAL A 68 -1.93 0.97 -1.86
CA VAL A 68 -1.62 1.81 -3.02
C VAL A 68 -2.32 1.25 -4.26
N PRO A 69 -2.55 2.04 -5.31
CA PRO A 69 -3.09 1.47 -6.55
C PRO A 69 -2.08 0.49 -7.14
N MET A 70 -2.56 -0.47 -7.95
CA MET A 70 -1.69 -1.46 -8.58
C MET A 70 -0.62 -0.79 -9.45
N TRP A 71 -0.99 0.29 -10.15
CA TRP A 71 -0.10 1.28 -10.75
C TRP A 71 -0.76 2.66 -10.67
N PRO A 72 0.00 3.78 -10.71
CA PRO A 72 -0.57 5.12 -10.72
C PRO A 72 -1.40 5.38 -12.00
N GLU A 73 -2.21 6.43 -12.00
CA GLU A 73 -3.09 6.74 -13.12
C GLU A 73 -2.28 6.95 -14.41
N GLY A 74 -2.74 6.32 -15.49
CA GLY A 74 -2.07 6.35 -16.79
C GLY A 74 -1.79 4.96 -17.37
N VAL A 75 -1.01 4.94 -18.44
CA VAL A 75 -0.64 3.70 -19.13
C VAL A 75 0.50 3.02 -18.33
N PRO A 76 0.36 1.76 -17.89
CA PRO A 76 1.37 1.12 -17.03
C PRO A 76 2.72 0.92 -17.72
N THR A 77 2.75 0.78 -19.05
CA THR A 77 3.97 0.72 -19.87
C THR A 77 4.57 2.10 -20.18
N GLY A 78 3.87 3.19 -19.86
CA GLY A 78 4.33 4.55 -20.12
C GLY A 78 5.53 4.94 -19.23
N SER A 79 6.44 5.75 -19.77
CA SER A 79 7.67 6.15 -19.09
C SER A 79 7.44 6.83 -17.74
N ALA A 80 6.44 7.72 -17.65
CA ALA A 80 6.08 8.41 -16.39
C ALA A 80 5.61 7.41 -15.33
N THR A 81 4.68 6.50 -15.67
CA THR A 81 4.19 5.46 -14.77
C THR A 81 5.31 4.53 -14.31
N GLN A 82 6.13 4.05 -15.25
CA GLN A 82 7.27 3.20 -14.97
C GLN A 82 8.30 3.88 -14.05
N ARG A 83 8.47 5.20 -14.19
CA ARG A 83 9.34 6.00 -13.35
C ARG A 83 8.80 6.13 -11.92
N ILE A 84 7.50 6.39 -11.78
CA ILE A 84 6.83 6.48 -10.47
C ILE A 84 6.93 5.14 -9.74
N LEU A 85 6.67 4.02 -10.43
CA LEU A 85 6.81 2.67 -9.88
C LEU A 85 8.24 2.36 -9.44
N PHE A 86 9.23 2.85 -10.19
CA PHE A 86 10.65 2.71 -9.81
C PHE A 86 10.95 3.46 -8.49
N TRP A 87 10.43 4.68 -8.32
CA TRP A 87 10.58 5.43 -7.08
C TRP A 87 9.84 4.81 -5.89
N GLN A 88 8.66 4.26 -6.14
CA GLN A 88 7.93 3.48 -5.13
C GLN A 88 8.75 2.24 -4.72
N ASN A 89 9.32 1.51 -5.68
CA ASN A 89 10.18 0.36 -5.39
C ASN A 89 11.41 0.74 -4.55
N LYS A 90 12.08 1.86 -4.87
CA LYS A 90 13.21 2.39 -4.06
C LYS A 90 12.78 2.73 -2.64
N THR A 91 11.61 3.34 -2.50
CA THR A 91 11.02 3.68 -1.20
C THR A 91 10.74 2.41 -0.38
N MET A 92 10.07 1.41 -0.98
CA MET A 92 9.80 0.12 -0.34
C MET A 92 11.09 -0.59 0.07
N GLN A 93 12.09 -0.65 -0.82
CA GLN A 93 13.39 -1.27 -0.56
C GLN A 93 14.08 -0.65 0.66
N MET A 94 14.12 0.68 0.72
CA MET A 94 14.72 1.41 1.84
C MET A 94 14.01 1.13 3.18
N MET A 95 12.67 1.07 3.18
CA MET A 95 11.91 0.80 4.40
C MET A 95 12.15 -0.64 4.89
N TYR A 96 12.10 -1.62 3.98
CA TYR A 96 12.31 -3.02 4.34
C TYR A 96 13.74 -3.31 4.79
N GLU A 97 14.76 -2.69 4.18
CA GLU A 97 16.16 -2.78 4.64
C GLU A 97 16.33 -2.19 6.05
N THR A 98 15.66 -1.08 6.34
CA THR A 98 15.69 -0.42 7.67
C THR A 98 15.07 -1.32 8.74
N ILE A 99 13.92 -1.93 8.44
CA ILE A 99 13.24 -2.86 9.36
C ILE A 99 14.07 -4.13 9.56
N TYR A 100 14.65 -4.68 8.51
CA TYR A 100 15.53 -5.84 8.61
C TYR A 100 16.77 -5.54 9.46
N GLY A 101 17.40 -4.38 9.28
CA GLY A 101 18.51 -3.94 10.13
C GLY A 101 18.14 -3.92 11.60
N ALA A 102 16.95 -3.41 11.95
CA ALA A 102 16.46 -3.41 13.33
C ALA A 102 16.20 -4.81 13.88
N LEU A 103 15.72 -5.75 13.05
CA LEU A 103 15.57 -7.16 13.46
C LEU A 103 16.91 -7.79 13.80
N VAL A 104 17.93 -7.58 12.97
CA VAL A 104 19.29 -8.09 13.20
C VAL A 104 19.90 -7.49 14.47
N GLU A 105 19.77 -6.18 14.65
CA GLU A 105 20.28 -5.49 15.86
C GLU A 105 19.61 -6.00 17.14
N ALA A 106 18.34 -6.41 17.08
CA ALA A 106 17.60 -6.96 18.20
C ALA A 106 17.76 -8.50 18.35
N GLY A 107 18.44 -9.19 17.43
CA GLY A 107 18.55 -10.66 17.42
C GLY A 107 17.24 -11.40 17.11
N LEU A 108 16.34 -10.75 16.36
CA LEU A 108 14.98 -11.21 16.06
C LEU A 108 14.78 -11.66 14.61
N GLU A 109 15.82 -11.62 13.78
CA GLU A 109 15.78 -11.91 12.34
C GLU A 109 15.43 -13.37 11.99
N ASN A 110 15.60 -14.29 12.95
CA ASN A 110 15.17 -15.69 12.81
C ASN A 110 13.73 -15.93 13.30
N ALA A 111 13.21 -15.05 14.15
CA ALA A 111 11.88 -15.16 14.75
C ALA A 111 10.80 -14.45 13.91
N PHE A 112 11.16 -13.31 13.29
CA PHE A 112 10.24 -12.49 12.52
C PHE A 112 10.81 -12.12 11.15
N ALA A 113 9.91 -11.87 10.20
CA ALA A 113 10.23 -11.28 8.91
C ALA A 113 9.82 -9.80 8.88
N PRO A 114 10.40 -8.96 8.00
CA PRO A 114 9.96 -7.57 7.85
C PRO A 114 8.45 -7.41 7.56
N GLN A 115 7.84 -8.37 6.85
CA GLN A 115 6.40 -8.42 6.58
C GLN A 115 5.53 -8.82 7.79
N ASP A 116 6.11 -9.20 8.93
CA ASP A 116 5.38 -9.29 10.20
C ASP A 116 5.15 -7.90 10.84
N PHE A 117 5.64 -6.82 10.20
CA PHE A 117 5.51 -5.43 10.66
C PHE A 117 5.06 -4.45 9.56
N LEU A 118 5.49 -4.63 8.30
CA LEU A 118 5.16 -3.72 7.18
C LEU A 118 4.61 -4.49 5.98
N ASN A 119 3.40 -4.16 5.55
CA ASN A 119 2.78 -4.77 4.36
C ASN A 119 2.25 -3.73 3.38
N PHE A 120 2.53 -3.98 2.09
CA PHE A 120 1.97 -3.24 0.97
C PHE A 120 0.91 -4.07 0.26
N PHE A 121 -0.21 -3.44 -0.07
CA PHE A 121 -1.35 -4.03 -0.75
C PHE A 121 -1.79 -3.13 -1.90
N CYS A 122 -2.58 -3.69 -2.81
CA CYS A 122 -3.39 -2.95 -3.77
C CYS A 122 -4.80 -3.53 -3.82
N LEU A 123 -5.70 -2.90 -4.57
CA LEU A 123 -7.07 -3.37 -4.74
C LEU A 123 -7.33 -3.86 -6.16
N GLY A 124 -8.15 -4.90 -6.28
CA GLY A 124 -8.60 -5.42 -7.57
C GLY A 124 -9.94 -6.12 -7.47
N ASN A 125 -10.62 -6.23 -8.61
CA ASN A 125 -11.85 -7.00 -8.72
C ASN A 125 -11.80 -7.95 -9.91
N ARG A 126 -12.60 -9.02 -9.82
CA ARG A 126 -12.81 -9.98 -10.90
C ARG A 126 -14.22 -10.52 -10.84
N GLU A 127 -14.95 -10.39 -11.95
CA GLU A 127 -16.39 -10.64 -12.01
C GLU A 127 -16.71 -11.66 -13.11
N VAL A 128 -17.46 -12.72 -12.78
CA VAL A 128 -18.00 -13.63 -13.79
C VAL A 128 -19.08 -12.94 -14.62
N ASP A 129 -19.27 -13.38 -15.85
CA ASP A 129 -20.33 -12.84 -16.71
C ASP A 129 -21.66 -13.51 -16.36
N GLU A 130 -22.43 -12.94 -15.44
CA GLU A 130 -23.74 -13.49 -15.03
C GLU A 130 -24.83 -13.30 -16.12
N PHE A 131 -24.62 -12.38 -17.05
CA PHE A 131 -25.54 -12.10 -18.15
C PHE A 131 -24.83 -12.25 -19.49
N GLN A 132 -24.77 -13.47 -20.01
CA GLN A 132 -24.69 -13.64 -21.47
C GLN A 132 -25.91 -12.95 -22.07
N THR A 133 -25.79 -11.66 -22.38
CA THR A 133 -26.85 -10.92 -23.07
C THR A 133 -26.92 -11.54 -24.46
N PRO A 134 -27.95 -12.35 -24.81
CA PRO A 134 -27.97 -13.04 -26.09
C PRO A 134 -28.25 -11.98 -27.15
N GLY A 135 -27.21 -11.46 -27.78
CA GLY A 135 -27.35 -10.38 -28.78
C GLY A 135 -26.13 -9.49 -28.95
N ILE A 136 -25.27 -9.36 -27.95
CA ILE A 136 -23.90 -8.80 -28.14
C ILE A 136 -22.95 -9.97 -28.36
N ALA A 137 -23.25 -10.80 -29.36
CA ALA A 137 -22.27 -11.72 -29.88
C ALA A 137 -21.06 -10.89 -30.35
N ASN A 138 -19.90 -11.20 -29.77
CA ASN A 138 -18.57 -10.66 -30.08
C ASN A 138 -18.38 -10.42 -31.59
N GLN A 139 -18.71 -9.22 -32.09
CA GLN A 139 -18.42 -8.83 -33.47
C GLN A 139 -16.96 -8.43 -33.69
N ASN A 140 -16.06 -8.76 -32.76
CA ASN A 140 -14.63 -8.64 -32.97
C ASN A 140 -13.93 -9.90 -32.45
N ASN A 141 -14.04 -11.00 -33.22
CA ASN A 141 -13.01 -12.04 -33.28
C ASN A 141 -11.74 -11.47 -33.97
N THR A 142 -11.24 -10.35 -33.47
CA THR A 142 -9.90 -9.88 -33.77
C THR A 142 -9.00 -10.33 -32.64
N THR A 143 -7.87 -10.93 -32.99
CA THR A 143 -6.73 -11.28 -32.13
C THR A 143 -6.07 -10.04 -31.52
N ALA A 144 -6.87 -9.08 -31.03
CA ALA A 144 -6.38 -7.88 -30.40
C ALA A 144 -5.78 -8.26 -29.05
N THR A 145 -4.47 -8.09 -28.92
CA THR A 145 -3.68 -8.28 -27.70
C THR A 145 -3.60 -6.98 -26.88
N THR A 146 -4.58 -6.08 -27.04
CA THR A 146 -4.57 -4.81 -26.31
C THR A 146 -4.88 -5.03 -24.83
N PRO A 147 -4.40 -4.16 -23.93
CA PRO A 147 -4.76 -4.24 -22.51
C PRO A 147 -6.27 -4.31 -22.27
N GLN A 148 -7.04 -3.54 -23.05
CA GLN A 148 -8.50 -3.48 -22.91
C GLN A 148 -9.17 -4.80 -23.30
N SER A 149 -8.73 -5.47 -24.36
CA SER A 149 -9.29 -6.77 -24.75
C SER A 149 -8.90 -7.86 -23.77
N LEU A 150 -7.66 -7.84 -23.25
CA LEU A 150 -7.18 -8.81 -22.27
C LEU A 150 -7.91 -8.67 -20.93
N SER A 151 -8.06 -7.45 -20.39
CA SER A 151 -8.82 -7.22 -19.15
C SER A 151 -10.29 -7.61 -19.29
N ARG A 152 -10.92 -7.34 -20.43
CA ARG A 152 -12.30 -7.81 -20.72
C ARG A 152 -12.38 -9.33 -20.81
N LYS A 153 -11.42 -9.97 -21.49
CA LYS A 153 -11.37 -11.43 -21.64
C LYS A 153 -11.18 -12.11 -20.29
N ASN A 154 -10.25 -11.62 -19.48
CA ASN A 154 -9.87 -12.22 -18.19
C ASN A 154 -10.73 -11.71 -17.03
N ARG A 155 -11.64 -10.77 -17.32
CA ARG A 155 -12.68 -10.24 -16.43
C ARG A 155 -12.17 -9.62 -15.14
N ARG A 156 -10.97 -9.03 -15.18
CA ARG A 156 -10.30 -8.47 -14.01
C ARG A 156 -9.75 -7.09 -14.29
N PHE A 157 -9.73 -6.25 -13.25
CA PHE A 157 -9.02 -4.97 -13.27
C PHE A 157 -8.73 -4.50 -11.85
N MET A 158 -7.82 -3.53 -11.71
CA MET A 158 -7.60 -2.90 -10.41
C MET A 158 -8.84 -2.11 -9.98
N ILE A 159 -9.09 -2.07 -8.68
CA ILE A 159 -9.90 -1.01 -8.08
C ILE A 159 -8.92 0.12 -7.78
N TYR A 160 -9.17 1.30 -8.34
CA TYR A 160 -8.19 2.38 -8.26
C TYR A 160 -8.21 3.07 -6.90
N VAL A 161 -7.11 2.95 -6.17
CA VAL A 161 -6.93 3.61 -4.86
C VAL A 161 -6.57 5.07 -5.11
N HIS A 162 -7.59 5.93 -5.10
CA HIS A 162 -7.43 7.39 -5.17
C HIS A 162 -7.45 8.05 -3.78
N SER A 163 -7.64 7.28 -2.71
CA SER A 163 -7.59 7.73 -1.32
C SER A 163 -6.31 8.53 -1.02
N LYS A 164 -6.40 9.44 -0.04
CA LYS A 164 -5.25 10.07 0.63
C LYS A 164 -5.54 10.17 2.12
N GLY A 165 -5.46 9.03 2.80
CA GLY A 165 -5.82 8.90 4.21
C GLY A 165 -4.82 8.10 5.02
N MET A 166 -4.79 8.38 6.33
CA MET A 166 -4.03 7.63 7.32
C MET A 166 -4.86 7.50 8.60
N ILE A 167 -4.93 6.31 9.15
CA ILE A 167 -5.51 6.00 10.46
C ILE A 167 -4.38 5.54 11.38
N VAL A 168 -4.36 6.07 12.59
CA VAL A 168 -3.36 5.75 13.62
C VAL A 168 -4.09 5.27 14.86
N ASP A 169 -3.75 4.05 15.29
CA ASP A 169 -4.18 3.45 16.55
C ASP A 169 -5.71 3.43 16.80
N ASP A 170 -6.52 3.49 15.73
CA ASP A 170 -7.98 3.66 15.75
C ASP A 170 -8.49 4.91 16.54
N GLU A 171 -7.60 5.84 16.91
CA GLU A 171 -7.96 7.07 17.64
C GLU A 171 -7.78 8.35 16.84
N TYR A 172 -6.93 8.36 15.81
CA TYR A 172 -6.65 9.55 15.02
C TYR A 172 -6.68 9.22 13.53
N LEU A 173 -7.22 10.14 12.72
CA LEU A 173 -7.16 10.04 11.28
C LEU A 173 -6.72 11.34 10.62
N ILE A 174 -6.12 11.21 9.44
CA ILE A 174 -5.91 12.28 8.47
C ILE A 174 -6.65 11.90 7.19
N ILE A 175 -7.43 12.83 6.64
CA ILE A 175 -8.08 12.70 5.32
C ILE A 175 -7.85 14.01 4.56
N GLY A 176 -7.53 13.92 3.28
CA GLY A 176 -7.31 15.11 2.46
C GLY A 176 -7.08 14.82 0.98
N SER A 177 -6.42 15.74 0.31
CA SER A 177 -6.02 15.64 -1.10
C SER A 177 -4.55 15.24 -1.29
N ALA A 178 -3.72 15.40 -0.25
CA ALA A 178 -2.26 15.25 -0.33
C ALA A 178 -1.79 13.80 -0.48
N ASN A 179 -1.15 13.50 -1.60
CA ASN A 179 -0.50 12.21 -1.81
C ASN A 179 0.79 12.06 -0.99
N ILE A 180 1.24 10.82 -0.73
CA ILE A 180 2.58 10.59 -0.15
C ILE A 180 3.60 10.61 -1.29
N ASN A 181 3.93 11.82 -1.73
CA ASN A 181 4.98 12.13 -2.69
C ASN A 181 5.52 13.54 -2.40
N GLN A 182 6.59 13.96 -3.08
CA GLN A 182 7.16 15.29 -2.88
C GLN A 182 6.22 16.39 -3.40
N ARG A 183 5.50 16.13 -4.50
CA ARG A 183 4.54 17.08 -5.09
C ARG A 183 3.51 17.59 -4.07
N SER A 184 2.91 16.70 -3.30
CA SER A 184 1.91 17.05 -2.29
C SER A 184 2.54 17.43 -0.94
N MET A 185 3.73 16.92 -0.61
CA MET A 185 4.33 17.08 0.74
C MET A 185 5.28 18.29 0.87
N GLU A 186 5.69 18.93 -0.22
CA GLU A 186 6.63 20.06 -0.18
C GLU A 186 5.96 21.39 0.25
N GLY A 187 4.73 21.62 -0.22
CA GLY A 187 3.93 22.83 0.05
C GLY A 187 4.22 24.02 -0.85
N THR A 188 5.22 23.93 -1.72
CA THR A 188 5.51 24.91 -2.78
C THR A 188 5.27 24.37 -4.19
N ARG A 189 4.75 23.14 -4.31
CA ARG A 189 4.37 22.49 -5.57
C ARG A 189 2.85 22.54 -5.73
N ASP A 190 2.16 21.44 -5.45
CA ASP A 190 0.70 21.40 -5.53
C ASP A 190 0.07 21.99 -4.26
N THR A 191 -1.05 22.70 -4.43
CA THR A 191 -1.84 23.20 -3.30
C THR A 191 -2.73 22.09 -2.78
N GLU A 192 -2.53 21.71 -1.51
CA GLU A 192 -3.22 20.59 -0.89
C GLU A 192 -3.98 21.01 0.37
N ILE A 193 -5.03 20.26 0.71
CA ILE A 193 -5.76 20.41 1.96
C ILE A 193 -5.93 19.05 2.64
N ALA A 194 -5.80 19.02 3.96
CA ALA A 194 -6.11 17.86 4.76
C ALA A 194 -6.65 18.29 6.13
N MET A 195 -7.52 17.46 6.68
CA MET A 195 -7.98 17.55 8.07
C MET A 195 -7.31 16.43 8.88
N GLY A 196 -7.06 16.70 10.15
CA GLY A 196 -6.68 15.69 11.14
C GLY A 196 -7.63 15.75 12.34
N ALA A 197 -8.17 14.61 12.78
CA ALA A 197 -9.16 14.57 13.86
C ALA A 197 -9.05 13.31 14.73
N TYR A 198 -9.53 13.46 15.96
CA TYR A 198 -9.73 12.38 16.93
C TYR A 198 -10.99 12.68 17.75
N GLN A 199 -11.53 11.65 18.42
CA GLN A 199 -12.64 11.83 19.35
C GLN A 199 -12.10 11.80 20.79
N PRO A 200 -12.18 12.90 21.56
CA PRO A 200 -11.52 12.98 22.89
C PRO A 200 -11.96 11.93 23.92
N LEU A 201 -13.16 11.35 23.76
CA LEU A 201 -13.68 10.27 24.61
C LEU A 201 -13.32 8.86 24.12
N HIS A 202 -12.72 8.74 22.92
CA HIS A 202 -12.31 7.50 22.29
C HIS A 202 -10.81 7.55 21.96
N THR A 203 -9.99 7.65 23.00
CA THR A 203 -8.52 7.59 22.90
C THR A 203 -7.98 6.52 23.83
N TRP A 204 -6.81 5.99 23.54
CA TRP A 204 -6.12 5.02 24.41
C TRP A 204 -5.93 5.57 25.82
N ALA A 205 -5.53 6.85 25.93
CA ALA A 205 -5.31 7.52 27.21
C ALA A 205 -6.59 7.61 28.06
N LYS A 206 -7.76 7.81 27.43
CA LYS A 206 -9.03 7.97 28.15
C LYS A 206 -9.70 6.63 28.48
N GLN A 207 -9.68 5.68 27.54
CA GLN A 207 -10.36 4.39 27.69
C GLN A 207 -9.52 3.33 28.40
N ARG A 208 -8.17 3.45 28.38
CA ARG A 208 -7.22 2.43 28.87
C ARG A 208 -7.38 1.07 28.16
N SER A 209 -7.99 1.08 26.98
CA SER A 209 -8.23 -0.05 26.09
C SER A 209 -8.31 0.47 24.66
N ALA A 210 -8.38 -0.45 23.69
CA ALA A 210 -8.54 -0.09 22.28
C ALA A 210 -9.75 0.85 22.08
N PRO A 211 -9.58 1.99 21.39
CA PRO A 211 -10.61 2.99 21.22
C PRO A 211 -11.68 2.49 20.23
N HIS A 212 -12.90 2.30 20.71
CA HIS A 212 -14.03 1.91 19.86
C HIS A 212 -14.89 3.13 19.49
N GLY A 213 -14.31 4.04 18.71
CA GLY A 213 -14.98 5.24 18.19
C GLY A 213 -15.46 5.09 16.74
N GLN A 214 -15.82 6.23 16.14
CA GLN A 214 -16.12 6.33 14.70
C GLN A 214 -14.91 5.98 13.85
N ILE A 215 -13.69 6.29 14.31
CA ILE A 215 -12.45 6.01 13.57
C ILE A 215 -12.23 4.48 13.49
N TYR A 216 -12.36 3.77 14.60
CA TYR A 216 -12.41 2.31 14.64
C TYR A 216 -13.49 1.75 13.69
N GLY A 217 -14.73 2.26 13.79
CA GLY A 217 -15.84 1.80 12.96
C GLY A 217 -15.57 2.01 11.46
N TYR A 218 -15.02 3.16 11.09
CA TYR A 218 -14.61 3.48 9.73
C TYR A 218 -13.52 2.51 9.22
N ARG A 219 -12.49 2.26 10.02
CA ARG A 219 -11.40 1.33 9.68
C ARG A 219 -11.89 -0.11 9.56
N MET A 220 -12.78 -0.57 10.45
CA MET A 220 -13.44 -1.88 10.33
C MET A 220 -14.29 -1.96 9.05
N SER A 221 -15.00 -0.88 8.69
CA SER A 221 -15.82 -0.83 7.47
C SER A 221 -14.96 -0.94 6.21
N LEU A 222 -13.84 -0.23 6.13
CA LEU A 222 -12.87 -0.35 5.03
C LEU A 222 -12.31 -1.77 4.94
N TRP A 223 -11.98 -2.37 6.09
CA TRP A 223 -11.50 -3.76 6.10
C TRP A 223 -12.60 -4.74 5.67
N ALA A 224 -13.86 -4.51 6.02
CA ALA A 224 -14.98 -5.31 5.54
C ALA A 224 -15.10 -5.27 4.01
N GLU A 225 -14.99 -4.06 3.43
CA GLU A 225 -15.00 -3.84 1.99
C GLU A 225 -13.84 -4.57 1.31
N HIS A 226 -12.61 -4.36 1.82
CA HIS A 226 -11.43 -4.89 1.15
C HIS A 226 -11.23 -6.39 1.37
N LEU A 227 -11.58 -6.92 2.54
CA LEU A 227 -11.36 -8.33 2.90
C LEU A 227 -12.61 -9.21 2.68
N GLY A 228 -13.78 -8.62 2.47
CA GLY A 228 -15.06 -9.33 2.28
C GLY A 228 -15.62 -9.99 3.53
N VAL A 229 -14.94 -9.88 4.67
CA VAL A 229 -15.32 -10.47 5.96
C VAL A 229 -14.85 -9.59 7.12
N ILE A 230 -15.41 -9.83 8.30
CA ILE A 230 -14.94 -9.30 9.57
C ILE A 230 -14.54 -10.47 10.48
N GLU A 231 -13.33 -10.41 11.02
CA GLU A 231 -12.80 -11.42 11.95
C GLU A 231 -12.35 -10.76 13.25
N GLU A 232 -12.39 -11.51 14.35
CA GLU A 232 -12.02 -11.01 15.68
C GLU A 232 -10.58 -10.47 15.72
N CYS A 233 -9.63 -11.12 15.04
CA CYS A 233 -8.25 -10.64 15.03
C CYS A 233 -8.10 -9.22 14.44
N PHE A 234 -9.06 -8.75 13.63
CA PHE A 234 -9.04 -7.40 13.05
C PHE A 234 -9.27 -6.29 14.08
N THR A 235 -9.71 -6.63 15.30
CA THR A 235 -9.82 -5.66 16.40
C THR A 235 -8.48 -5.37 17.06
N GLN A 236 -7.40 -6.10 16.71
CA GLN A 236 -6.04 -5.90 17.19
C GLN A 236 -5.05 -5.86 16.00
N PRO A 237 -5.05 -4.77 15.20
CA PRO A 237 -4.28 -4.71 13.95
C PRO A 237 -2.76 -4.83 14.14
N GLU A 238 -2.23 -4.53 15.32
CA GLU A 238 -0.81 -4.67 15.67
C GLU A 238 -0.38 -6.12 15.96
N SER A 239 -1.35 -6.99 16.25
CA SER A 239 -1.09 -8.38 16.62
C SER A 239 -0.48 -9.16 15.45
N LEU A 240 0.42 -10.09 15.78
CA LEU A 240 1.06 -10.94 14.77
C LEU A 240 0.02 -11.81 14.03
N GLU A 241 -1.02 -12.25 14.74
CA GLU A 241 -2.13 -13.00 14.19
C GLU A 241 -2.86 -12.18 13.11
N CYS A 242 -3.27 -10.95 13.43
CA CYS A 242 -3.94 -10.08 12.47
C CYS A 242 -3.08 -9.80 11.23
N VAL A 243 -1.81 -9.41 11.43
CA VAL A 243 -0.90 -9.11 10.32
C VAL A 243 -0.77 -10.31 9.38
N ARG A 244 -0.56 -11.52 9.93
CA ARG A 244 -0.44 -12.74 9.13
C ARG A 244 -1.74 -13.15 8.47
N ARG A 245 -2.88 -12.94 9.14
CA ARG A 245 -4.20 -13.25 8.59
C ARG A 245 -4.51 -12.35 7.39
N VAL A 246 -4.38 -11.03 7.53
CA VAL A 246 -4.59 -10.06 6.45
C VAL A 246 -3.65 -10.33 5.28
N LYS A 247 -2.36 -10.56 5.56
CA LYS A 247 -1.37 -10.92 4.52
C LYS A 247 -1.76 -12.20 3.77
N HIS A 248 -2.15 -13.25 4.49
CA HIS A 248 -2.53 -14.52 3.90
C HIS A 248 -3.77 -14.38 3.00
N MET A 249 -4.80 -13.66 3.46
CA MET A 249 -5.98 -13.38 2.65
C MET A 249 -5.63 -12.63 1.37
N ALA A 250 -4.79 -11.59 1.48
CA ALA A 250 -4.34 -10.82 0.33
C ALA A 250 -3.49 -11.66 -0.66
N GLU A 251 -2.71 -12.63 -0.18
CA GLU A 251 -1.98 -13.59 -1.00
C GLU A 251 -2.91 -14.54 -1.75
N MET A 252 -3.95 -15.04 -1.10
CA MET A 252 -4.96 -15.89 -1.73
C MET A 252 -5.77 -15.12 -2.77
N ASN A 253 -6.18 -13.88 -2.45
CA ASN A 253 -6.88 -13.01 -3.38
C ASN A 253 -6.01 -12.66 -4.60
N TRP A 254 -4.71 -12.40 -4.42
CA TRP A 254 -3.80 -12.19 -5.56
C TRP A 254 -3.73 -13.44 -6.46
N LYS A 255 -3.62 -14.64 -5.87
CA LYS A 255 -3.63 -15.88 -6.67
C LYS A 255 -4.91 -16.02 -7.48
N GLN A 256 -6.06 -15.73 -6.87
CA GLN A 256 -7.36 -15.77 -7.56
C GLN A 256 -7.45 -14.70 -8.66
N PHE A 257 -7.01 -13.47 -8.37
CA PHE A 257 -6.97 -12.38 -9.33
C PHE A 257 -6.07 -12.70 -10.54
N ALA A 258 -4.89 -13.28 -10.29
CA ALA A 258 -3.87 -13.57 -11.29
C ALA A 258 -4.13 -14.87 -12.09
N ALA A 259 -4.96 -15.79 -11.59
CA ALA A 259 -5.21 -17.09 -12.20
C ALA A 259 -5.78 -17.01 -13.63
N ASP A 260 -5.53 -18.03 -14.44
CA ASP A 260 -6.14 -18.17 -15.77
C ASP A 260 -7.65 -18.44 -15.67
N GLU A 261 -8.08 -19.22 -14.68
CA GLU A 261 -9.49 -19.50 -14.42
C GLU A 261 -10.22 -18.27 -13.91
N ILE A 262 -11.35 -17.94 -14.52
CA ILE A 262 -12.19 -16.80 -14.15
C ILE A 262 -13.13 -17.23 -13.03
N THR A 263 -12.97 -16.62 -11.86
CA THR A 263 -13.82 -16.84 -10.69
C THR A 263 -14.20 -15.50 -10.07
N GLU A 264 -15.39 -15.45 -9.47
CA GLU A 264 -15.90 -14.28 -8.77
C GLU A 264 -15.06 -13.97 -7.53
N MET A 265 -14.62 -12.72 -7.40
CA MET A 265 -13.91 -12.24 -6.21
C MET A 265 -14.86 -11.51 -5.27
N LYS A 266 -14.93 -11.98 -4.02
CA LYS A 266 -15.72 -11.35 -2.96
C LYS A 266 -14.93 -10.35 -2.10
N ALA A 267 -13.62 -10.32 -2.29
CA ALA A 267 -12.69 -9.49 -1.54
C ALA A 267 -11.73 -8.82 -2.52
N HIS A 268 -11.31 -7.61 -2.19
CA HIS A 268 -10.58 -6.74 -3.10
C HIS A 268 -9.13 -6.52 -2.71
N LEU A 269 -8.75 -6.79 -1.46
CA LEU A 269 -7.38 -6.61 -0.98
C LEU A 269 -6.47 -7.66 -1.62
N LEU A 270 -5.50 -7.20 -2.41
CA LEU A 270 -4.47 -8.00 -3.03
C LEU A 270 -3.13 -7.70 -2.38
N LYS A 271 -2.29 -8.73 -2.23
CA LYS A 271 -0.87 -8.51 -1.95
C LYS A 271 -0.30 -7.64 -3.08
N TYR A 272 0.37 -6.54 -2.74
CA TYR A 272 1.07 -5.78 -3.77
C TYR A 272 2.10 -6.71 -4.43
N PRO A 273 2.18 -6.80 -5.77
CA PRO A 273 2.77 -7.95 -6.46
C PRO A 273 4.32 -7.98 -6.49
N VAL A 274 4.90 -7.78 -5.31
CA VAL A 274 6.32 -7.91 -5.01
C VAL A 274 6.53 -8.99 -3.97
N GLU A 275 7.65 -9.67 -4.09
CA GLU A 275 8.24 -10.49 -3.05
C GLU A 275 9.18 -9.65 -2.18
N VAL A 276 9.17 -9.90 -0.89
CA VAL A 276 10.12 -9.34 0.07
C VAL A 276 10.82 -10.51 0.74
N ASP A 277 12.10 -10.68 0.48
CA ASP A 277 12.86 -11.75 1.11
C ASP A 277 13.08 -11.47 2.60
N ARG A 278 13.61 -12.46 3.33
CA ARG A 278 13.89 -12.32 4.77
C ARG A 278 14.87 -11.18 5.11
N LYS A 279 15.67 -10.71 4.15
CA LYS A 279 16.65 -9.63 4.30
C LYS A 279 16.11 -8.27 3.87
N GLY A 280 14.82 -8.18 3.53
CA GLY A 280 14.18 -6.95 3.08
C GLY A 280 14.43 -6.61 1.62
N LYS A 281 14.91 -7.55 0.80
CA LYS A 281 15.07 -7.32 -0.64
C LYS A 281 13.72 -7.38 -1.34
N VAL A 282 13.38 -6.33 -2.08
CA VAL A 282 12.13 -6.22 -2.83
C VAL A 282 12.37 -6.60 -4.29
N ARG A 283 11.58 -7.54 -4.81
CA ARG A 283 11.63 -8.03 -6.19
C ARG A 283 10.21 -8.23 -6.73
N PRO A 284 9.99 -8.27 -8.06
CA PRO A 284 8.71 -8.72 -8.58
C PRO A 284 8.38 -10.11 -8.03
N LEU A 285 7.10 -10.41 -7.79
CA LEU A 285 6.68 -11.75 -7.42
C LEU A 285 7.07 -12.73 -8.54
N SER A 286 7.50 -13.95 -8.18
CA SER A 286 7.90 -14.96 -9.17
C SER A 286 6.82 -15.19 -10.23
N GLY A 287 7.21 -15.14 -11.52
CA GLY A 287 6.31 -15.24 -12.66
C GLY A 287 5.48 -13.96 -12.95
N CYS A 288 5.63 -12.90 -12.16
CA CYS A 288 4.89 -11.65 -12.28
C CYS A 288 5.85 -10.48 -12.54
N GLU A 289 6.57 -10.48 -13.67
CA GLU A 289 7.44 -9.35 -14.02
C GLU A 289 6.66 -8.10 -14.42
N THR A 290 5.45 -8.28 -14.96
CA THR A 290 4.58 -7.21 -15.43
C THR A 290 3.16 -7.35 -14.88
N PHE A 291 2.38 -6.28 -14.92
CA PHE A 291 0.99 -6.33 -14.45
C PHE A 291 0.12 -7.22 -15.35
N PRO A 292 -0.76 -8.05 -14.77
CA PRO A 292 -1.66 -8.89 -15.54
C PRO A 292 -2.46 -8.09 -16.57
N ASP A 293 -2.52 -8.58 -17.80
CA ASP A 293 -3.25 -8.02 -18.96
C ASP A 293 -2.74 -6.67 -19.50
N CYS A 294 -2.16 -5.83 -18.65
CA CYS A 294 -1.81 -4.46 -18.98
C CYS A 294 -0.32 -4.25 -19.28
N GLY A 295 0.54 -5.19 -18.90
CA GLY A 295 1.99 -5.07 -19.05
C GLY A 295 2.60 -4.03 -18.11
N GLY A 296 3.82 -3.57 -18.43
CA GLY A 296 4.58 -2.63 -17.60
C GLY A 296 5.22 -3.32 -16.40
N HIS A 297 6.49 -3.03 -16.12
CA HIS A 297 7.21 -3.70 -15.05
C HIS A 297 6.66 -3.28 -13.68
N ILE A 298 6.44 -4.26 -12.79
CA ILE A 298 5.87 -4.05 -11.45
C ILE A 298 6.79 -3.18 -10.57
N VAL A 299 8.09 -3.41 -10.69
CA VAL A 299 9.12 -2.63 -9.99
C VAL A 299 9.52 -1.35 -10.73
N GLY A 300 8.80 -1.02 -11.80
CA GLY A 300 9.08 0.11 -12.66
C GLY A 300 10.38 -0.02 -13.43
N SER A 301 10.71 1.05 -14.16
CA SER A 301 11.96 1.15 -14.90
C SER A 301 12.41 2.60 -15.01
N PHE A 302 13.72 2.79 -15.08
CA PHE A 302 14.35 4.09 -15.28
C PHE A 302 14.44 4.40 -16.79
N LEU A 303 13.31 4.41 -17.49
CA LEU A 303 13.24 4.84 -18.90
C LEU A 303 13.01 6.35 -18.96
N GLY A 304 13.72 7.04 -19.86
CA GLY A 304 13.96 8.49 -19.82
C GLY A 304 12.76 9.40 -19.51
N ILE A 305 13.03 10.46 -18.74
CA ILE A 305 12.39 11.79 -18.57
C ILE A 305 13.24 12.56 -17.53
N GLN A 306 13.17 13.91 -17.51
CA GLN A 306 13.78 14.79 -16.50
C GLN A 306 13.35 14.43 -15.05
N GLU A 307 14.28 14.54 -14.10
CA GLU A 307 14.19 13.94 -12.76
C GLU A 307 13.03 14.44 -11.87
N ASN A 308 12.56 15.68 -12.04
CA ASN A 308 11.69 16.33 -11.04
C ASN A 308 10.17 16.15 -11.23
N LEU A 309 9.68 15.69 -12.39
CA LEU A 309 8.22 15.67 -12.65
C LEU A 309 7.48 14.48 -12.01
N THR A 310 8.22 13.43 -11.66
CA THR A 310 7.68 12.12 -11.22
C THR A 310 7.82 11.87 -9.72
N ILE A 311 8.23 12.89 -8.96
CA ILE A 311 8.41 12.83 -7.50
C ILE A 311 7.41 13.70 -6.75
#